data_AF-A0A2G8KHD5-F1
#
_entry.id   AF-A0A2G8KHD5-F1
#
_cell.length_a   1.000
_cell.length_b   1.000
_cell.length_c   1.000
_cell.angle_alpha   90.00
_cell.angle_beta   90.00
_cell.angle_gamma   90.00
#
_symmetry.space_group_name_H-M   'P 1'
#
loop_
_entity.id
_entity.type
_entity.pdbx_description
1 polymer ?
#
loop_
_entity_poly.entity_id
_entity_poly.type
_entity_poly.pdbx_seq_one_letter_code
_entity_poly.pdbx_strand_id
1 'polypeptide(L)'
;MSSKSPETYVHKRWIVRHAFTKQAEGNVDNRIVDTDEQTQTALDTEMEGSRVAASGYPSNYNAWSHRIWTVKALARCSAEVLESELENTKSWVRQHVSDHSGLQYRQFLLSEHRQKCLLEEHLLKEFQFLDDLLISYPGHEALWNHRRALYHLAVQSQEGLGHQTEELSTENASVKSSLTGLEDPIEPLGAGSLVEENKSHTGEGEGVRLTSINEMVNPLLEKKRALAILEETSTSDSKIQERHYKLYIQWLDRFKT
;
A
#
# COMPACT_ATOMS: atom_id res chain seq x y z
N MET A 1 26.02 2.49 0.65
CA MET A 1 25.27 2.18 -0.59
C MET A 1 24.12 3.17 -0.72
N SER A 2 23.88 3.72 -1.91
CA SER A 2 22.81 4.70 -2.13
C SER A 2 21.44 4.04 -1.94
N SER A 3 20.58 4.62 -1.09
CA SER A 3 19.21 4.13 -0.82
C SER A 3 18.26 4.23 -2.02
N LYS A 4 18.73 4.83 -3.12
CA LYS A 4 17.96 5.09 -4.34
C LYS A 4 18.34 4.21 -5.54
N SER A 5 19.52 3.59 -5.55
CA SER A 5 20.02 2.88 -6.74
C SER A 5 19.14 1.67 -7.06
N PRO A 6 18.47 1.65 -8.22
CA PRO A 6 17.70 0.48 -8.68
C PRO A 6 18.57 -0.79 -8.73
N GLU A 7 19.83 -0.65 -9.11
CA GLU A 7 20.82 -1.71 -9.20
C GLU A 7 21.08 -2.35 -7.84
N THR A 8 21.10 -1.53 -6.77
CA THR A 8 21.25 -2.02 -5.39
C THR A 8 20.09 -2.95 -5.03
N TYR A 9 18.84 -2.58 -5.36
CA TYR A 9 17.69 -3.43 -5.08
C TYR A 9 17.65 -4.67 -5.99
N VAL A 10 18.00 -4.55 -7.27
CA VAL A 10 18.11 -5.70 -8.17
C VAL A 10 19.13 -6.70 -7.65
N HIS A 11 20.30 -6.24 -7.21
CA HIS A 11 21.33 -7.10 -6.64
C HIS A 11 20.89 -7.74 -5.33
N LYS A 12 20.27 -6.98 -4.42
CA LYS A 12 19.69 -7.53 -3.18
C LYS A 12 18.69 -8.65 -3.45
N ARG A 13 17.74 -8.41 -4.37
CA ARG A 13 16.75 -9.43 -4.78
C ARG A 13 17.41 -10.67 -5.36
N TRP A 14 18.47 -10.48 -6.16
CA TRP A 14 19.26 -11.59 -6.69
C TRP A 14 19.91 -12.41 -5.57
N ILE A 15 20.57 -11.77 -4.60
CA ILE A 15 21.21 -12.46 -3.46
C ILE A 15 20.18 -13.28 -2.69
N VAL A 16 19.09 -12.63 -2.27
CA VAL A 16 18.05 -13.27 -1.46
C VAL A 16 17.42 -14.44 -2.22
N ARG A 17 17.10 -14.25 -3.51
CA ARG A 17 16.59 -15.36 -4.34
C ARG A 17 17.56 -16.52 -4.39
N HIS A 18 18.86 -16.28 -4.55
CA HIS A 18 19.85 -17.37 -4.62
C HIS A 18 20.05 -18.09 -3.28
N ALA A 19 19.98 -17.37 -2.17
CA ALA A 19 20.10 -17.93 -0.83
C ALA A 19 18.90 -18.84 -0.47
N PHE A 20 17.67 -18.40 -0.79
CA PHE A 20 16.45 -19.06 -0.31
C PHE A 20 15.71 -19.90 -1.37
N THR A 21 16.04 -19.79 -2.67
CA THR A 21 15.39 -20.60 -3.73
C THR A 21 16.14 -21.91 -4.05
N LYS A 22 17.45 -22.00 -3.78
CA LYS A 22 18.27 -23.22 -4.04
C LYS A 22 18.16 -24.30 -2.95
N GLN A 23 17.54 -24.01 -1.80
CA GLN A 23 17.38 -24.97 -0.72
C GLN A 23 16.24 -25.99 -0.94
N ALA A 24 15.39 -25.80 -1.95
CA ALA A 24 14.27 -26.71 -2.24
C ALA A 24 14.67 -28.01 -2.99
N GLU A 25 15.90 -28.11 -3.49
CA GLU A 25 16.36 -29.25 -4.33
C GLU A 25 17.33 -30.21 -3.63
N GLY A 26 17.55 -30.10 -2.31
CA GLY A 26 18.55 -30.94 -1.62
C GLY A 26 18.36 -31.17 -0.12
N ASN A 27 17.96 -32.41 0.20
CA ASN A 27 18.12 -33.13 1.48
C ASN A 27 17.10 -32.84 2.60
N VAL A 28 16.22 -33.81 2.87
CA VAL A 28 14.92 -33.64 3.56
C VAL A 28 14.95 -33.87 5.08
N ASP A 29 15.96 -34.54 5.67
CA ASP A 29 15.72 -35.17 6.98
C ASP A 29 16.20 -34.42 8.25
N ASN A 30 16.65 -33.16 8.20
CA ASN A 30 17.00 -32.44 9.45
C ASN A 30 16.99 -30.90 9.41
N ARG A 31 16.37 -30.26 8.41
CA ARG A 31 16.53 -28.80 8.11
C ARG A 31 15.29 -27.92 8.31
N ILE A 32 14.14 -28.51 8.65
CA ILE A 32 12.86 -27.79 8.61
C ILE A 32 12.82 -26.64 9.63
N VAL A 33 13.39 -26.81 10.82
CA VAL A 33 13.37 -25.77 11.88
C VAL A 33 14.34 -24.62 11.58
N ASP A 34 15.49 -24.89 10.96
CA ASP A 34 16.54 -23.89 10.67
C ASP A 34 16.17 -23.00 9.46
N THR A 35 15.33 -23.51 8.55
CA THR A 35 14.96 -22.79 7.32
C THR A 35 13.90 -21.71 7.58
N ASP A 36 12.96 -21.95 8.49
CA ASP A 36 11.89 -20.99 8.81
C ASP A 36 12.44 -19.79 9.62
N GLU A 37 13.31 -20.05 10.60
CA GLU A 37 13.96 -18.98 11.38
C GLU A 37 14.89 -18.10 10.52
N GLN A 38 15.67 -18.72 9.62
CA GLN A 38 16.52 -17.98 8.68
C GLN A 38 15.69 -17.14 7.69
N THR A 39 14.58 -17.69 7.20
CA THR A 39 13.65 -16.97 6.31
C THR A 39 13.00 -15.81 7.02
N GLN A 40 12.55 -16.00 8.27
CA GLN A 40 11.99 -14.94 9.10
C GLN A 40 13.02 -13.85 9.39
N THR A 41 14.25 -14.21 9.75
CA THR A 41 15.35 -13.25 9.98
C THR A 41 15.65 -12.43 8.73
N ALA A 42 15.68 -13.06 7.56
CA ALA A 42 15.89 -12.37 6.29
C ALA A 42 14.72 -11.44 5.95
N LEU A 43 13.48 -11.89 6.18
CA LEU A 43 12.28 -11.07 6.04
C LEU A 43 12.39 -9.81 6.91
N ASP A 44 12.65 -9.96 8.21
CA ASP A 44 12.75 -8.85 9.15
C ASP A 44 13.85 -7.87 8.75
N THR A 45 15.01 -8.39 8.34
CA THR A 45 16.16 -7.58 7.89
C THR A 45 15.82 -6.75 6.65
N GLU A 46 15.20 -7.37 5.63
CA GLU A 46 14.84 -6.68 4.38
C GLU A 46 13.68 -5.70 4.58
N MET A 47 12.74 -6.01 5.47
CA MET A 47 11.65 -5.11 5.87
C MET A 47 12.21 -3.87 6.58
N GLU A 48 13.10 -4.05 7.56
CA GLU A 48 13.71 -2.92 8.27
C GLU A 48 14.58 -2.07 7.33
N GLY A 49 15.37 -2.72 6.46
CA GLY A 49 16.15 -2.02 5.44
C GLY A 49 15.29 -1.17 4.50
N SER A 50 14.12 -1.68 4.10
CA SER A 50 13.16 -0.94 3.28
C SER A 50 12.56 0.25 4.04
N ARG A 51 12.23 0.08 5.32
CA ARG A 51 11.71 1.14 6.19
C ARG A 51 12.71 2.28 6.32
N VAL A 52 13.97 1.96 6.66
CA VAL A 52 15.05 2.95 6.78
C VAL A 52 15.28 3.69 5.45
N ALA A 53 15.25 2.97 4.33
CA ALA A 53 15.42 3.57 3.01
C ALA A 53 14.24 4.50 2.63
N ALA A 54 13.01 4.16 3.03
CA ALA A 54 11.85 5.02 2.86
C ALA A 54 11.93 6.27 3.75
N SER A 55 12.54 6.19 4.94
CA SER A 55 12.63 7.34 5.85
C SER A 55 13.63 8.37 5.34
N GLY A 56 14.63 7.92 4.59
CA GLY A 56 15.63 8.79 4.00
C GLY A 56 15.15 9.56 2.75
N TYR A 57 13.97 9.25 2.20
CA TYR A 57 13.46 9.94 1.01
C TYR A 57 11.92 9.85 0.86
N PRO A 58 11.20 10.98 0.74
CA PRO A 58 9.75 10.97 0.57
C PRO A 58 9.32 10.14 -0.64
N SER A 59 8.30 9.30 -0.46
CA SER A 59 7.77 8.43 -1.52
C SER A 59 8.86 7.61 -2.25
N ASN A 60 9.77 6.99 -1.49
CA ASN A 60 10.81 6.13 -2.08
C ASN A 60 10.22 4.87 -2.72
N TYR A 61 9.84 4.99 -3.99
CA TYR A 61 9.25 3.91 -4.77
C TYR A 61 10.12 2.65 -4.77
N ASN A 62 11.44 2.77 -4.87
CA ASN A 62 12.34 1.61 -4.92
C ASN A 62 12.33 0.82 -3.61
N ALA A 63 12.30 1.51 -2.47
CA ALA A 63 12.20 0.89 -1.15
C ALA A 63 10.86 0.13 -0.99
N TRP A 64 9.73 0.78 -1.32
CA TRP A 64 8.42 0.16 -1.23
C TRP A 64 8.23 -0.99 -2.23
N SER A 65 8.74 -0.85 -3.45
CA SER A 65 8.75 -1.91 -4.46
C SER A 65 9.56 -3.12 -4.02
N HIS A 66 10.68 -2.87 -3.33
CA HIS A 66 11.47 -3.95 -2.74
C HIS A 66 10.71 -4.60 -1.59
N ARG A 67 10.05 -3.83 -0.73
CA ARG A 67 9.19 -4.34 0.33
C ARG A 67 8.08 -5.27 -0.20
N ILE A 68 7.40 -4.89 -1.29
CA ILE A 68 6.45 -5.77 -2.03
C ILE A 68 7.13 -7.07 -2.44
N TRP A 69 8.30 -6.98 -3.07
CA TRP A 69 9.04 -8.15 -3.50
C TRP A 69 9.39 -9.07 -2.33
N THR A 70 9.82 -8.52 -1.20
CA THR A 70 10.16 -9.27 0.01
C THR A 70 8.96 -10.04 0.55
N VAL A 71 7.78 -9.41 0.65
CA VAL A 71 6.52 -10.08 1.04
C VAL A 71 6.20 -11.24 0.09
N LYS A 72 6.32 -11.02 -1.23
CA LYS A 72 6.03 -12.07 -2.22
C LYS A 72 7.02 -13.23 -2.16
N ALA A 73 8.32 -12.91 -2.04
CA ALA A 73 9.39 -13.88 -2.19
C ALA A 73 9.66 -14.68 -0.90
N LEU A 74 9.65 -14.02 0.25
CA LEU A 74 10.01 -14.63 1.53
C LEU A 74 8.79 -15.05 2.34
N ALA A 75 7.78 -14.18 2.44
CA ALA A 75 6.56 -14.48 3.20
C ALA A 75 5.47 -15.20 2.37
N ARG A 76 5.64 -15.28 1.04
CA ARG A 76 4.67 -15.87 0.11
C ARG A 76 3.25 -15.33 0.27
N CYS A 77 3.13 -14.07 0.69
CA CYS A 77 1.86 -13.43 1.05
C CYS A 77 1.05 -14.23 2.08
N SER A 78 1.71 -14.76 3.12
CA SER A 78 0.99 -15.40 4.23
C SER A 78 0.07 -14.41 4.94
N ALA A 79 -1.08 -14.88 5.41
CA ALA A 79 -2.10 -14.01 6.01
C ALA A 79 -1.55 -13.28 7.24
N GLU A 80 -0.71 -13.95 8.03
CA GLU A 80 -0.06 -13.42 9.22
C GLU A 80 0.85 -12.23 8.89
N VAL A 81 1.65 -12.33 7.82
CA VAL A 81 2.55 -11.25 7.41
C VAL A 81 1.76 -10.09 6.78
N LEU A 82 0.74 -10.37 5.98
CA LEU A 82 -0.12 -9.32 5.42
C LEU A 82 -0.80 -8.50 6.52
N GLU A 83 -1.39 -9.17 7.52
CA GLU A 83 -2.04 -8.52 8.66
C GLU A 83 -1.03 -7.73 9.50
N SER A 84 0.11 -8.33 9.85
CA SER A 84 1.17 -7.65 10.61
C SER A 84 1.67 -6.41 9.88
N GLU A 85 1.87 -6.48 8.57
CA GLU A 85 2.34 -5.33 7.77
C GLU A 85 1.29 -4.23 7.65
N LEU A 86 -0.01 -4.59 7.54
CA LEU A 86 -1.09 -3.62 7.60
C LEU A 86 -1.13 -2.90 8.95
N GLU A 87 -0.84 -3.57 10.06
CA GLU A 87 -0.76 -2.91 11.37
C GLU A 87 0.51 -2.06 11.50
N ASN A 88 1.68 -2.64 11.22
CA ASN A 88 2.99 -1.99 11.39
C ASN A 88 3.14 -0.72 10.56
N THR A 89 2.51 -0.65 9.38
CA THR A 89 2.61 0.53 8.50
C THR A 89 1.57 1.61 8.80
N LYS A 90 0.66 1.45 9.77
CA LYS A 90 -0.29 2.53 10.15
C LYS A 90 0.43 3.75 10.71
N SER A 91 1.39 3.54 11.61
CA SER A 91 2.18 4.63 12.19
C SER A 91 2.96 5.39 11.12
N TRP A 92 3.47 4.67 10.11
CA TRP A 92 4.12 5.29 8.95
C TRP A 92 3.18 6.23 8.21
N VAL A 93 1.99 5.76 7.83
CA VAL A 93 1.03 6.54 7.05
C VAL A 93 0.59 7.78 7.82
N ARG A 94 0.35 7.69 9.13
CA ARG A 94 0.01 8.86 9.97
C ARG A 94 1.09 9.94 9.90
N GLN A 95 2.35 9.55 9.86
CA GLN A 95 3.49 10.49 9.78
C GLN A 95 3.77 10.96 8.34
N HIS A 96 3.35 10.19 7.33
CA HIS A 96 3.67 10.40 5.92
C HIS A 96 2.40 10.33 5.05
N VAL A 97 1.39 11.14 5.37
CA VAL A 97 0.07 11.11 4.70
C VAL A 97 0.09 11.39 3.20
N SER A 98 1.19 11.97 2.70
CA SER A 98 1.42 12.20 1.26
C SER A 98 2.28 11.13 0.58
N ASP A 99 2.69 10.07 1.29
CA ASP A 99 3.49 8.99 0.72
C ASP A 99 2.62 8.07 -0.15
N HIS A 100 2.54 8.41 -1.45
CA HIS A 100 1.82 7.62 -2.43
C HIS A 100 2.35 6.19 -2.54
N SER A 101 3.67 5.98 -2.38
CA SER A 101 4.29 4.65 -2.50
C SER A 101 3.95 3.77 -1.28
N GLY A 102 3.94 4.36 -0.08
CA GLY A 102 3.49 3.69 1.14
C GLY A 102 2.00 3.32 1.09
N LEU A 103 1.15 4.21 0.59
CA LEU A 103 -0.28 3.92 0.40
C LEU A 103 -0.53 2.86 -0.69
N GLN A 104 0.27 2.83 -1.75
CA GLN A 104 0.25 1.76 -2.76
C GLN A 104 0.69 0.41 -2.18
N TYR A 105 1.68 0.41 -1.28
CA TYR A 105 2.08 -0.80 -0.57
C TYR A 105 0.92 -1.39 0.24
N ARG A 106 0.14 -0.55 0.92
CA ARG A 106 -1.06 -0.99 1.66
C ARG A 106 -2.15 -1.53 0.74
N GLN A 107 -2.35 -0.94 -0.43
CA GLN A 107 -3.25 -1.49 -1.47
C GLN A 107 -2.81 -2.89 -1.91
N PHE A 108 -1.50 -3.07 -2.12
CA PHE A 108 -0.93 -4.37 -2.42
C PHE A 108 -1.24 -5.40 -1.33
N LEU A 109 -0.99 -5.07 -0.05
CA LEU A 109 -1.25 -5.98 1.07
C LEU A 109 -2.70 -6.45 1.10
N LEU A 110 -3.66 -5.53 0.95
CA LEU A 110 -5.09 -5.85 0.88
C LEU A 110 -5.40 -6.75 -0.32
N SER A 111 -4.89 -6.43 -1.51
CA SER A 111 -5.18 -7.19 -2.73
C SER A 111 -4.69 -8.64 -2.73
N GLU A 112 -3.70 -8.99 -1.90
CA GLU A 112 -3.16 -10.35 -1.81
C GLU A 112 -3.88 -11.23 -0.79
N HIS A 113 -4.86 -10.71 -0.02
CA HIS A 113 -5.69 -11.53 0.85
C HIS A 113 -6.55 -12.49 0.02
N ARG A 114 -6.29 -13.80 0.18
CA ARG A 114 -7.02 -14.86 -0.54
C ARG A 114 -8.38 -15.18 0.07
N GLN A 115 -8.52 -14.97 1.38
CA GLN A 115 -9.76 -15.24 2.10
C GLN A 115 -10.66 -14.01 2.06
N LYS A 116 -11.82 -14.14 1.42
CA LYS A 116 -12.77 -13.03 1.25
C LYS A 116 -13.22 -12.42 2.58
N CYS A 117 -13.52 -13.23 3.58
CA CYS A 117 -13.92 -12.74 4.91
C CYS A 117 -12.84 -11.87 5.56
N LEU A 118 -11.57 -12.30 5.49
CA LEU A 118 -10.44 -11.51 6.00
C LEU A 118 -10.23 -10.24 5.19
N LEU A 119 -10.35 -10.30 3.86
CA LEU A 119 -10.24 -9.11 3.01
C LEU A 119 -11.32 -8.07 3.37
N GLU A 120 -12.58 -8.50 3.52
CA GLU A 120 -13.68 -7.61 3.87
C GLU A 120 -13.47 -6.95 5.24
N GLU A 121 -12.99 -7.71 6.24
CA GLU A 121 -12.65 -7.17 7.56
C GLU A 121 -11.52 -6.13 7.48
N HIS A 122 -10.44 -6.43 6.75
CA HIS A 122 -9.32 -5.50 6.62
C HIS A 122 -9.68 -4.24 5.82
N LEU A 123 -10.47 -4.39 4.75
CA LEU A 123 -11.01 -3.25 4.01
C LEU A 123 -11.84 -2.34 4.91
N LEU A 124 -12.70 -2.92 5.76
CA LEU A 124 -13.51 -2.15 6.70
C LEU A 124 -12.64 -1.32 7.66
N LYS A 125 -11.63 -1.95 8.27
CA LYS A 125 -10.66 -1.29 9.15
C LYS A 125 -9.86 -0.21 8.41
N GLU A 126 -9.51 -0.44 7.15
CA GLU A 126 -8.74 0.50 6.35
C GLU A 126 -9.55 1.74 5.98
N PHE A 127 -10.83 1.59 5.62
CA PHE A 127 -11.71 2.74 5.39
C PHE A 127 -11.87 3.59 6.64
N GLN A 128 -12.08 2.97 7.81
CA GLN A 128 -12.16 3.69 9.09
C GLN A 128 -10.85 4.43 9.40
N PHE A 129 -9.71 3.76 9.21
CA PHE A 129 -8.40 4.39 9.37
C PHE A 129 -8.22 5.58 8.41
N LEU A 130 -8.70 5.47 7.17
CA LEU A 130 -8.62 6.53 6.18
C LEU A 130 -9.57 7.69 6.46
N ASP A 131 -10.76 7.42 7.02
CA ASP A 131 -11.69 8.46 7.48
C ASP A 131 -10.99 9.36 8.51
N ASP A 132 -10.35 8.76 9.53
CA ASP A 132 -9.59 9.47 10.55
C ASP A 132 -8.48 10.35 9.95
N LEU A 133 -7.76 9.81 8.96
CA LEU A 133 -6.67 10.53 8.29
C LEU A 133 -7.19 11.69 7.44
N LEU A 134 -8.29 11.52 6.71
CA LEU A 134 -8.87 12.57 5.88
C LEU A 134 -9.43 13.73 6.71
N ILE A 135 -9.93 13.44 7.92
CA ILE A 135 -10.39 14.45 8.89
C ILE A 135 -9.18 15.15 9.55
N SER A 136 -8.20 14.36 10.01
CA SER A 136 -7.04 14.88 10.77
C SER A 136 -6.03 15.62 9.89
N TYR A 137 -5.91 15.22 8.62
CA TYR A 137 -4.95 15.74 7.65
C TYR A 137 -5.69 16.08 6.33
N PRO A 138 -6.46 17.17 6.30
CA PRO A 138 -7.21 17.58 5.12
C PRO A 138 -6.30 18.09 4.00
N GLY A 139 -6.73 17.93 2.75
CA GLY A 139 -6.06 18.50 1.58
C GLY A 139 -5.01 17.60 0.93
N HIS A 140 -4.82 16.38 1.41
CA HIS A 140 -3.85 15.43 0.86
C HIS A 140 -4.46 14.54 -0.23
N GLU A 141 -4.10 14.80 -1.49
CA GLU A 141 -4.57 14.03 -2.65
C GLU A 141 -4.29 12.53 -2.54
N ALA A 142 -3.16 12.16 -1.93
CA ALA A 142 -2.74 10.77 -1.76
C ALA A 142 -3.79 9.94 -0.99
N LEU A 143 -4.41 10.51 0.04
CA LEU A 143 -5.45 9.87 0.84
C LEU A 143 -6.73 9.64 0.01
N TRP A 144 -7.16 10.62 -0.77
CA TRP A 144 -8.33 10.49 -1.66
C TRP A 144 -8.07 9.47 -2.78
N ASN A 145 -6.87 9.45 -3.36
CA ASN A 145 -6.48 8.44 -4.33
C ASN A 145 -6.43 7.04 -3.72
N HIS A 146 -5.97 6.92 -2.47
CA HIS A 146 -6.02 5.67 -1.74
C HIS A 146 -7.47 5.22 -1.50
N ARG A 147 -8.36 6.11 -1.09
CA ARG A 147 -9.80 5.83 -0.94
C ARG A 147 -10.44 5.25 -2.20
N ARG A 148 -10.12 5.83 -3.37
CA ARG A 148 -10.59 5.33 -4.68
C ARG A 148 -10.13 3.89 -4.93
N ALA A 149 -8.88 3.58 -4.61
CA ALA A 149 -8.33 2.24 -4.78
C ALA A 149 -9.02 1.23 -3.83
N LEU A 150 -9.27 1.62 -2.58
CA LEU A 150 -10.00 0.77 -1.62
C LEU A 150 -11.42 0.49 -2.08
N TYR A 151 -12.13 1.50 -2.60
CA TYR A 151 -13.48 1.32 -3.12
C TYR A 151 -13.50 0.39 -4.33
N HIS A 152 -12.57 0.54 -5.28
CA HIS A 152 -12.43 -0.40 -6.40
C HIS A 152 -12.18 -1.84 -5.92
N LEU A 153 -11.28 -2.04 -4.96
CA LEU A 153 -10.99 -3.36 -4.40
C LEU A 153 -12.22 -3.96 -3.69
N ALA A 154 -13.00 -3.13 -3.00
CA ALA A 154 -14.24 -3.54 -2.37
C ALA A 154 -15.32 -3.94 -3.38
N VAL A 155 -15.45 -3.22 -4.51
CA VAL A 155 -16.36 -3.59 -5.61
C VAL A 155 -15.92 -4.92 -6.24
N GLN A 156 -14.63 -5.08 -6.52
CA GLN A 156 -14.08 -6.33 -7.06
C GLN A 156 -14.30 -7.52 -6.13
N SER A 157 -14.16 -7.35 -4.81
CA SER A 157 -14.38 -8.43 -3.85
C SER A 157 -15.87 -8.84 -3.76
N GLN A 158 -16.80 -7.92 -4.03
CA GLN A 158 -18.22 -8.22 -4.17
C GLN A 158 -18.52 -9.06 -5.42
N GLU A 159 -17.99 -8.64 -6.58
CA GLU A 159 -18.26 -9.25 -7.90
C GLU A 159 -17.49 -10.60 -8.09
N GLY A 160 -16.36 -10.75 -7.42
CA GLY A 160 -15.34 -11.78 -7.66
C GLY A 160 -15.56 -13.20 -7.10
N LEU A 161 -16.78 -13.75 -7.15
CA LEU A 161 -16.98 -15.22 -7.21
C LEU A 161 -17.32 -15.71 -8.63
N GLY A 162 -17.24 -14.85 -9.65
CA GLY A 162 -17.66 -15.15 -11.02
C GLY A 162 -16.56 -15.40 -12.07
N HIS A 163 -15.31 -14.98 -11.87
CA HIS A 163 -14.26 -15.16 -12.89
C HIS A 163 -12.87 -15.24 -12.24
N GLN A 164 -12.43 -16.47 -11.94
CA GLN A 164 -11.01 -16.78 -12.14
C GLN A 164 -10.85 -17.23 -13.60
N THR A 165 -9.69 -16.92 -14.17
CA THR A 165 -9.22 -17.17 -15.56
C THR A 165 -9.70 -16.21 -16.67
N GLU A 166 -8.70 -15.70 -17.39
CA GLU A 166 -8.72 -14.94 -18.66
C GLU A 166 -8.82 -13.41 -18.60
N GLU A 167 -7.71 -12.74 -18.31
CA GLU A 167 -7.12 -11.67 -19.15
C GLU A 167 -5.74 -11.25 -18.61
N LEU A 168 -4.77 -12.16 -18.74
CA LEU A 168 -3.33 -11.85 -18.77
C LEU A 168 -2.76 -12.49 -20.03
N SER A 169 -3.30 -12.10 -21.18
CA SER A 169 -2.84 -12.59 -22.48
C SER A 169 -3.26 -11.63 -23.58
N THR A 170 -2.57 -10.50 -23.69
CA THR A 170 -2.19 -9.87 -24.97
C THR A 170 -1.34 -8.64 -24.66
N GLU A 171 -0.05 -8.86 -24.42
CA GLU A 171 1.06 -8.00 -24.86
C GLU A 171 2.38 -8.64 -24.39
N ASN A 172 2.72 -9.77 -25.02
CA ASN A 172 4.04 -10.39 -24.92
C ASN A 172 4.37 -11.03 -26.27
N ALA A 173 4.68 -10.19 -27.26
CA ALA A 173 5.30 -10.65 -28.52
C ALA A 173 6.00 -9.51 -29.28
N SER A 174 6.98 -8.87 -28.65
CA SER A 174 8.16 -8.22 -29.27
C SER A 174 8.79 -7.40 -28.14
N VAL A 175 9.99 -7.63 -27.61
CA VAL A 175 11.28 -7.71 -28.27
C VAL A 175 12.23 -8.39 -27.28
N LYS A 176 12.73 -9.59 -27.60
CA LYS A 176 14.03 -10.05 -27.10
C LYS A 176 15.06 -9.69 -28.16
N SER A 177 15.82 -8.62 -27.93
CA SER A 177 17.08 -8.40 -28.63
C SER A 177 17.89 -7.33 -27.91
N SER A 178 19.00 -7.79 -27.33
CA SER A 178 20.25 -7.04 -27.16
C SER A 178 20.32 -5.99 -26.05
N LEU A 179 21.03 -6.43 -24.99
CA LEU A 179 22.00 -5.64 -24.25
C LEU A 179 22.68 -4.58 -25.14
N THR A 180 22.71 -3.32 -24.70
CA THR A 180 23.90 -2.48 -24.52
C THR A 180 23.52 -1.04 -24.19
N GLY A 181 24.07 -0.52 -23.08
CA GLY A 181 24.82 0.74 -23.07
C GLY A 181 24.08 2.09 -22.94
N LEU A 182 24.57 2.89 -21.97
CA LEU A 182 24.67 4.37 -21.95
C LEU A 182 23.34 5.11 -21.79
N GLU A 183 23.12 6.14 -20.97
CA GLU A 183 23.95 7.08 -20.20
C GLU A 183 23.00 7.84 -19.24
N ASP A 184 23.51 8.36 -18.12
CA ASP A 184 22.89 9.37 -17.22
C ASP A 184 22.72 10.75 -17.92
N PRO A 185 22.43 11.91 -17.27
CA PRO A 185 21.87 12.23 -15.93
C PRO A 185 20.75 13.31 -15.95
N ILE A 186 19.98 13.50 -14.87
CA ILE A 186 19.46 14.84 -14.49
C ILE A 186 19.56 15.06 -12.98
N GLU A 187 20.22 16.17 -12.63
CA GLU A 187 20.58 16.65 -11.29
C GLU A 187 19.44 17.32 -10.48
N PRO A 188 19.65 17.56 -9.16
CA PRO A 188 18.60 17.82 -8.17
C PRO A 188 18.54 19.27 -7.65
N LEU A 189 17.40 19.65 -7.09
CA LEU A 189 17.20 20.84 -6.23
C LEU A 189 16.16 20.43 -5.18
N GLY A 190 16.24 20.69 -3.87
CA GLY A 190 17.21 21.31 -2.97
C GLY A 190 16.59 21.09 -1.57
N ALA A 191 17.42 20.78 -0.57
CA ALA A 191 16.97 20.37 0.76
C ALA A 191 16.50 21.56 1.61
N GLY A 192 15.37 21.40 2.30
CA GLY A 192 14.89 22.28 3.36
C GLY A 192 14.47 21.44 4.56
N SER A 193 15.23 21.56 5.64
CA SER A 193 14.95 20.98 6.97
C SER A 193 13.80 21.74 7.64
N LEU A 194 13.03 21.08 8.53
CA LEU A 194 12.86 21.44 9.95
C LEU A 194 11.62 20.79 10.59
N VAL A 195 11.91 20.05 11.66
CA VAL A 195 11.26 19.98 13.00
C VAL A 195 9.76 19.70 13.12
N GLU A 196 9.50 18.56 13.78
CA GLU A 196 8.22 18.00 14.23
C GLU A 196 7.60 18.76 15.42
N GLU A 197 6.28 18.91 15.42
CA GLU A 197 5.47 19.00 16.66
C GLU A 197 4.21 18.13 16.51
N ASN A 198 4.16 17.06 17.29
CA ASN A 198 3.04 16.13 17.37
C ASN A 198 1.88 16.72 18.18
N LYS A 199 0.68 16.77 17.61
CA LYS A 199 -0.57 16.92 18.36
C LYS A 199 -1.52 15.77 18.05
N SER A 200 -1.66 14.87 19.03
CA SER A 200 -2.73 13.88 19.10
C SER A 200 -4.03 14.58 19.47
N HIS A 201 -5.08 14.38 18.68
CA HIS A 201 -6.44 14.71 19.08
C HIS A 201 -7.35 13.51 18.83
N THR A 202 -7.91 12.98 19.91
CA THR A 202 -8.98 11.99 19.94
C THR A 202 -10.30 12.74 19.91
N GLY A 203 -11.06 12.64 18.83
CA GLY A 203 -12.42 13.15 18.72
C GLY A 203 -13.33 12.04 18.20
N GLU A 204 -14.21 11.55 19.07
CA GLU A 204 -15.31 10.64 18.69
C GLU A 204 -16.41 11.47 18.00
N GLY A 205 -16.45 11.43 16.67
CA GLY A 205 -17.59 11.89 15.87
C GLY A 205 -18.54 10.72 15.61
N GLU A 206 -19.86 10.96 15.71
CA GLU A 206 -20.92 10.03 15.29
C GLU A 206 -20.92 9.86 13.75
N GLY A 207 -19.84 9.32 13.20
CA GLY A 207 -19.77 8.89 11.82
C GLY A 207 -20.64 7.67 11.59
N VAL A 208 -21.17 7.53 10.36
CA VAL A 208 -21.82 6.28 9.91
C VAL A 208 -20.78 5.18 9.94
N ARG A 209 -20.70 4.46 11.07
CA ARG A 209 -19.76 3.36 11.27
C ARG A 209 -20.08 2.27 10.26
N LEU A 210 -19.20 2.07 9.30
CA LEU A 210 -19.28 0.96 8.37
C LEU A 210 -19.37 -0.37 9.14
N THR A 211 -20.28 -1.25 8.72
CA THR A 211 -20.47 -2.57 9.32
C THR A 211 -20.36 -3.72 8.33
N SER A 212 -20.43 -3.44 7.03
CA SER A 212 -20.33 -4.46 5.99
C SER A 212 -19.77 -3.91 4.68
N ILE A 213 -19.24 -4.83 3.86
CA ILE A 213 -18.76 -4.55 2.51
C ILE A 213 -19.86 -3.96 1.61
N ASN A 214 -21.13 -4.35 1.81
CA ASN A 214 -22.28 -3.82 1.05
C ASN A 214 -22.44 -2.32 1.28
N GLU A 215 -22.24 -1.85 2.51
CA GLU A 215 -22.32 -0.44 2.85
C GLU A 215 -21.13 0.35 2.28
N MET A 216 -19.97 -0.29 2.17
CA MET A 216 -18.75 0.30 1.61
C MET A 216 -18.93 0.60 0.13
N VAL A 217 -19.44 -0.37 -0.64
CA VAL A 217 -19.58 -0.23 -2.10
C VAL A 217 -20.86 0.49 -2.52
N ASN A 218 -21.82 0.70 -1.62
CA ASN A 218 -23.01 1.47 -1.95
C ASN A 218 -22.65 2.94 -2.29
N PRO A 219 -22.84 3.41 -3.55
CA PRO A 219 -22.42 4.74 -3.95
C PRO A 219 -23.10 5.86 -3.17
N LEU A 220 -24.37 5.69 -2.76
CA LEU A 220 -25.10 6.71 -1.98
C LEU A 220 -24.55 6.83 -0.56
N LEU A 221 -24.26 5.70 0.08
CA LEU A 221 -23.66 5.71 1.42
C LEU A 221 -22.24 6.24 1.38
N GLU A 222 -21.47 5.90 0.34
CA GLU A 222 -20.11 6.42 0.17
C GLU A 222 -20.09 7.93 -0.07
N LYS A 223 -21.01 8.48 -0.87
CA LYS A 223 -21.18 9.94 -1.02
C LYS A 223 -21.48 10.62 0.31
N LYS A 224 -22.35 10.03 1.15
CA LYS A 224 -22.68 10.55 2.48
C LYS A 224 -21.46 10.56 3.39
N ARG A 225 -20.67 9.48 3.43
CA ARG A 225 -19.43 9.42 4.22
C ARG A 225 -18.39 10.45 3.75
N ALA A 226 -18.16 10.54 2.45
CA ALA A 226 -17.23 11.53 1.90
C ALA A 226 -17.64 12.97 2.21
N LEU A 227 -18.96 13.26 2.26
CA LEU A 227 -19.48 14.56 2.67
C LEU A 227 -19.26 14.82 4.16
N ALA A 228 -19.53 13.84 5.04
CA ALA A 228 -19.30 13.96 6.47
C ALA A 228 -17.83 14.31 6.79
N ILE A 229 -16.88 13.64 6.11
CA ILE A 229 -15.44 13.95 6.21
C ILE A 229 -15.15 15.42 5.85
N LEU A 230 -15.79 15.95 4.80
CA LEU A 230 -15.62 17.34 4.40
C LEU A 230 -16.23 18.31 5.42
N GLU A 231 -17.38 17.97 6.01
CA GLU A 231 -18.08 18.80 7.01
C GLU A 231 -17.33 18.85 8.35
N GLU A 232 -16.64 17.77 8.72
CA GLU A 232 -15.81 17.68 9.94
C GLU A 232 -14.43 18.36 9.79
N THR A 233 -14.05 18.78 8.58
CA THR A 233 -12.75 19.38 8.31
C THR A 233 -12.66 20.84 8.79
N SER A 234 -11.54 21.23 9.43
CA SER A 234 -11.24 22.62 9.82
C SER A 234 -11.33 23.61 8.64
N THR A 235 -11.76 24.85 8.92
CA THR A 235 -12.00 25.90 7.92
C THR A 235 -10.75 26.38 7.18
N SER A 236 -9.54 26.20 7.73
CA SER A 236 -8.27 26.68 7.14
C SER A 236 -7.87 25.94 5.87
N ASP A 237 -8.06 24.63 5.85
CA ASP A 237 -7.60 23.72 4.78
C ASP A 237 -8.76 23.20 3.91
N SER A 238 -9.97 23.68 4.21
CA SER A 238 -11.23 23.28 3.59
C SER A 238 -11.23 23.40 2.06
N LYS A 239 -10.57 24.41 1.46
CA LYS A 239 -10.60 24.59 0.00
C LYS A 239 -9.89 23.49 -0.79
N ILE A 240 -8.74 23.02 -0.31
CA ILE A 240 -7.99 21.96 -1.00
C ILE A 240 -8.71 20.62 -0.80
N GLN A 241 -9.19 20.37 0.43
CA GLN A 241 -10.01 19.20 0.73
C GLN A 241 -11.29 19.17 -0.13
N GLU A 242 -12.00 20.29 -0.25
CA GLU A 242 -13.22 20.42 -1.07
C GLU A 242 -12.92 20.13 -2.55
N ARG A 243 -11.77 20.56 -3.08
CA ARG A 243 -11.36 20.23 -4.44
C ARG A 243 -11.21 18.72 -4.63
N HIS A 244 -10.49 18.05 -3.73
CA HIS A 244 -10.29 16.59 -3.83
C HIS A 244 -11.59 15.81 -3.62
N TYR A 245 -12.43 16.24 -2.67
CA TYR A 245 -13.79 15.73 -2.50
C TYR A 245 -14.60 15.83 -3.81
N LYS A 246 -14.65 16.99 -4.46
CA LYS A 246 -15.38 17.16 -5.73
C LYS A 246 -14.89 16.21 -6.82
N LEU A 247 -13.57 16.05 -6.97
CA LEU A 247 -12.98 15.09 -7.89
C LEU A 247 -13.34 13.65 -7.55
N TYR A 248 -13.37 13.32 -6.24
CA TYR A 248 -13.78 12.02 -5.74
C TYR A 248 -15.25 11.71 -6.08
N ILE A 249 -16.16 12.65 -5.80
CA ILE A 249 -17.60 12.49 -6.10
C ILE A 249 -17.83 12.35 -7.61
N GLN A 250 -17.19 13.20 -8.42
CA GLN A 250 -17.26 13.09 -9.88
C GLN A 250 -16.76 11.72 -10.39
N TRP A 251 -15.70 11.18 -9.77
CA TRP A 251 -15.25 9.83 -10.08
C TRP A 251 -16.27 8.77 -9.66
N LEU A 252 -16.87 8.90 -8.48
CA LEU A 252 -17.83 7.96 -7.89
C LEU A 252 -19.17 7.92 -8.63
N ASP A 253 -19.58 9.02 -9.28
CA ASP A 253 -20.78 9.10 -10.12
C ASP A 253 -20.78 8.10 -11.31
N ARG A 254 -19.63 7.50 -11.61
CA ARG A 254 -19.53 6.43 -12.62
C ARG A 254 -20.14 5.11 -12.15
N PHE A 255 -20.26 4.89 -10.84
CA PHE A 255 -20.88 3.71 -10.27
C PHE A 255 -22.39 3.99 -10.13
N LYS A 256 -23.20 3.37 -10.99
CA LYS A 256 -24.65 3.54 -10.99
C LYS A 256 -25.24 3.01 -9.68
N THR A 257 -26.27 3.69 -9.18
CA THR A 257 -27.17 3.21 -8.12
C THR A 257 -28.17 2.19 -8.65
#